data_AF-A0A3Q8SD13-F1
#
_entry.id   AF-A0A3Q8SD13-F1
#
_cell.length_a   1.000
_cell.length_b   1.000
_cell.length_c   1.000
_cell.angle_alpha   90.00
_cell.angle_beta   90.00
_cell.angle_gamma   90.00
#
_symmetry.space_group_name_H-M   'P 1'
#
loop_
_entity.id
_entity.type
_entity.pdbx_description
1 polymer ?
#
loop_
_entity_poly.entity_id
_entity_poly.type
_entity_poly.pdbx_seq_one_letter_code
_entity_poly.pdbx_strand_id
1 'polypeptide(L)'
;MHRDYIPRLVVKELVDNALDISGSCELHKTDQNSFVVADHGDGINPDLIETYFSINRPMVSSKLLRLPSRGALGNGLRVVTGAVISTGGNLLVSTYQKTYALTFNEDGTTTKRHVADWNGLGTKIEINLGSIQITEQDLAWGKAAIRMANVSHNKSFKGKTSPFWYTSEAFYEVCNAAQIDLISLAAYFHKTDKSTQSHIESFFDANPLSNELSFEQTKHLLDILRSGNSHVKANSLGQAGNFAHGGSYKKLTGSFASLKDVKFPERYDCALITSKGFANRAVKDVFDLLGETDEEITFFCVHDALQPGQ
;
A
#
# COMPACT_ATOMS: atom_id res chain seq x y z
N MET A 1 -10.08 10.41 11.57
CA MET A 1 -8.64 10.72 11.73
C MET A 1 -8.50 12.09 12.38
N HIS A 2 -7.63 12.25 13.39
CA HIS A 2 -7.25 13.59 13.86
C HIS A 2 -6.53 14.31 12.70
N ARG A 3 -6.93 15.55 12.37
CA ARG A 3 -6.36 16.33 11.25
C ARG A 3 -4.83 16.37 11.26
N ASP A 4 -4.24 16.30 12.46
CA ASP A 4 -2.80 16.35 12.71
C ASP A 4 -2.01 15.17 12.10
N TYR A 5 -2.67 14.06 11.75
CA TYR A 5 -2.00 12.92 11.11
C TYR A 5 -1.93 13.04 9.59
N ILE A 6 -2.67 13.96 8.97
CA ILE A 6 -2.74 14.10 7.53
C ILE A 6 -1.35 14.36 6.92
N PRO A 7 -0.54 15.33 7.41
CA PRO A 7 0.79 15.56 6.85
C PRO A 7 1.69 14.33 6.91
N ARG A 8 1.69 13.62 8.05
CA ARG A 8 2.48 12.40 8.25
C ARG A 8 2.11 11.29 7.28
N LEU A 9 0.82 11.12 7.04
CA LEU A 9 0.30 10.12 6.12
C LEU A 9 0.74 10.43 4.69
N VAL A 10 0.57 11.68 4.24
CA VAL A 10 0.98 12.10 2.88
C VAL A 10 2.48 11.94 2.69
N VAL A 11 3.30 12.37 3.67
CA VAL A 11 4.76 12.19 3.66
C VAL A 11 5.12 10.71 3.54
N LYS A 12 4.50 9.85 4.35
CA LYS A 12 4.75 8.40 4.33
C LYS A 12 4.47 7.81 2.96
N GLU A 13 3.28 8.06 2.39
CA GLU A 13 2.88 7.47 1.11
C GLU A 13 3.76 7.93 -0.06
N LEU A 14 4.14 9.21 -0.10
CA LEU A 14 5.02 9.73 -1.15
C LEU A 14 6.45 9.21 -1.02
N VAL A 15 7.00 9.17 0.19
CA VAL A 15 8.36 8.65 0.44
C VAL A 15 8.43 7.15 0.16
N ASP A 16 7.44 6.37 0.60
CA ASP A 16 7.38 4.93 0.33
C ASP A 16 7.37 4.64 -1.17
N ASN A 17 6.55 5.37 -1.94
CA ASN A 17 6.49 5.23 -3.40
C ASN A 17 7.83 5.60 -4.06
N ALA A 18 8.43 6.72 -3.66
CA ALA A 18 9.71 7.17 -4.18
C ALA A 18 10.83 6.14 -3.91
N LEU A 19 10.92 5.65 -2.67
CA LEU A 19 11.91 4.64 -2.27
C LEU A 19 11.70 3.28 -2.96
N ASP A 20 10.45 2.92 -3.27
CA ASP A 20 10.16 1.68 -4.02
C ASP A 20 10.61 1.75 -5.48
N ILE A 21 10.59 2.95 -6.08
CA ILE A 21 10.97 3.16 -7.49
C ILE A 21 12.49 3.26 -7.64
N SER A 22 13.13 4.16 -6.91
CA SER A 22 14.54 4.52 -7.11
C SER A 22 15.48 3.99 -6.03
N GLY A 23 14.93 3.52 -4.89
CA GLY A 23 15.72 3.17 -3.70
C GLY A 23 16.20 4.36 -2.88
N SER A 24 16.07 5.59 -3.38
CA SER A 24 16.50 6.82 -2.72
C SER A 24 15.62 8.01 -3.11
N CYS A 25 15.36 8.90 -2.15
CA CYS A 25 14.62 10.12 -2.42
C CYS A 25 15.04 11.25 -1.46
N GLU A 26 14.71 12.46 -1.86
CA GLU A 26 14.86 13.67 -1.07
C GLU A 26 13.51 14.05 -0.49
N LEU A 27 13.51 14.51 0.76
CA LEU A 27 12.34 15.03 1.47
C LEU A 27 12.73 16.30 2.21
N HIS A 28 12.08 17.42 1.87
CA HIS A 28 12.28 18.68 2.57
C HIS A 28 11.01 19.52 2.61
N LYS A 29 10.85 20.29 3.70
CA LYS A 29 9.83 21.32 3.82
C LYS A 29 10.20 22.51 2.95
N THR A 30 9.24 23.11 2.26
CA THR A 30 9.47 24.32 1.44
C THR A 30 8.80 25.56 2.00
N ASP A 31 7.68 25.39 2.72
CA ASP A 31 6.97 26.48 3.39
C ASP A 31 6.15 25.92 4.57
N GLN A 32 5.47 26.78 5.33
CA GLN A 32 4.66 26.42 6.50
C GLN A 32 3.72 25.24 6.23
N ASN A 33 3.13 25.18 5.04
CA ASN A 33 2.09 24.20 4.68
C ASN A 33 2.51 23.32 3.49
N SER A 34 3.80 23.37 3.11
CA SER A 34 4.29 22.74 1.90
C SER A 34 5.56 21.91 2.12
N PHE A 35 5.68 20.82 1.38
CA PHE A 35 6.89 20.00 1.31
C PHE A 35 7.04 19.37 -0.07
N VAL A 36 8.24 18.85 -0.32
CA VAL A 36 8.63 18.23 -1.58
C VAL A 36 9.18 16.83 -1.31
N VAL A 37 8.78 15.88 -2.16
CA VAL A 37 9.43 14.58 -2.31
C VAL A 37 9.96 14.45 -3.73
N ALA A 38 11.24 14.15 -3.88
CA ALA A 38 11.87 13.97 -5.20
C ALA A 38 12.69 12.68 -5.25
N ASP A 39 12.58 11.94 -6.35
CA ASP A 39 13.38 10.75 -6.63
C ASP A 39 14.17 10.88 -7.93
N HIS A 40 15.05 9.92 -8.19
CA HIS A 40 15.85 9.83 -9.42
C HIS A 40 15.49 8.60 -10.26
N GLY A 41 14.22 8.15 -10.19
CA GLY A 41 13.70 7.04 -10.97
C GLY A 41 13.46 7.40 -12.44
N ASP A 42 12.65 6.57 -13.12
CA ASP A 42 12.34 6.76 -14.54
C ASP A 42 11.29 7.86 -14.81
N GLY A 43 10.70 8.42 -13.75
CA GLY A 43 9.59 9.37 -13.84
C GLY A 43 8.22 8.70 -13.93
N ILE A 44 7.17 9.49 -13.71
CA ILE A 44 5.79 9.08 -14.01
C ILE A 44 5.50 9.41 -15.48
N ASN A 45 5.05 8.42 -16.26
CA ASN A 45 4.57 8.67 -17.62
C ASN A 45 3.49 9.77 -17.59
N PRO A 46 3.69 10.90 -18.31
CA PRO A 46 2.76 12.02 -18.25
C PRO A 46 1.32 11.62 -18.52
N ASP A 47 1.07 10.72 -19.47
CA ASP A 47 -0.28 10.29 -19.87
C ASP A 47 -1.02 9.52 -18.78
N LEU A 48 -0.29 8.99 -17.80
CA LEU A 48 -0.87 8.25 -16.68
C LEU A 48 -1.09 9.10 -15.43
N ILE A 49 -0.60 10.35 -15.38
CA ILE A 49 -0.72 11.23 -14.20
C ILE A 49 -2.17 11.39 -13.77
N GLU A 50 -3.06 11.76 -14.69
CA GLU A 50 -4.48 11.99 -14.39
C GLU A 50 -5.14 10.73 -13.82
N THR A 51 -4.81 9.56 -14.38
CA THR A 51 -5.26 8.26 -13.87
C THR A 51 -4.71 7.98 -12.47
N TYR A 52 -3.40 8.19 -12.25
CA TYR A 52 -2.70 7.89 -10.99
C TYR A 52 -3.04 8.80 -9.83
N PHE A 53 -3.61 9.98 -10.09
CA PHE A 53 -4.07 10.88 -9.04
C PHE A 53 -5.60 10.96 -8.90
N SER A 54 -6.38 10.38 -9.81
CA SER A 54 -7.83 10.28 -9.68
C SER A 54 -8.24 9.37 -8.49
N ILE A 55 -9.20 9.83 -7.69
CA ILE A 55 -9.70 9.08 -6.52
C ILE A 55 -10.78 8.06 -6.89
N ASN A 56 -11.51 8.30 -7.98
CA ASN A 56 -12.57 7.43 -8.48
C ASN A 56 -12.05 6.31 -9.41
N ARG A 57 -10.74 6.21 -9.63
CA ARG A 57 -10.20 5.14 -10.48
C ARG A 57 -10.54 3.76 -9.90
N PRO A 58 -10.72 2.74 -10.75
CA PRO A 58 -10.75 1.35 -10.30
C PRO A 58 -9.52 1.05 -9.45
N MET A 59 -9.66 0.14 -8.49
CA MET A 59 -8.54 -0.27 -7.66
C MET A 59 -7.48 -1.00 -8.52
N VAL A 60 -6.45 -0.26 -8.95
CA VAL A 60 -5.30 -0.82 -9.66
C VAL A 60 -4.30 -1.30 -8.62
N SER A 61 -4.34 -2.59 -8.26
CA SER A 61 -3.36 -3.20 -7.36
C SER A 61 -2.24 -3.85 -8.16
N SER A 62 -1.06 -3.23 -8.16
CA SER A 62 0.17 -3.85 -8.68
C SER A 62 0.80 -4.85 -7.71
N LYS A 63 0.23 -5.03 -6.50
CA LYS A 63 0.83 -5.79 -5.37
C LYS A 63 -0.07 -6.89 -4.81
N LEU A 64 -0.92 -7.50 -5.65
CA LEU A 64 -1.64 -8.74 -5.30
C LEU A 64 -0.69 -9.82 -4.77
N LEU A 65 0.50 -9.89 -5.35
CA LEU A 65 1.60 -10.68 -4.83
C LEU A 65 2.37 -9.92 -3.75
N ARG A 66 2.48 -10.54 -2.58
CA ARG A 66 3.29 -10.05 -1.45
C ARG A 66 4.76 -10.08 -1.83
N LEU A 67 5.39 -8.91 -1.81
CA LEU A 67 6.83 -8.71 -1.91
C LEU A 67 7.25 -7.77 -0.78
N PRO A 68 8.52 -7.82 -0.31
CA PRO A 68 9.03 -6.88 0.68
C PRO A 68 9.29 -5.51 0.02
N SER A 69 8.23 -4.88 -0.45
CA SER A 69 8.19 -3.50 -0.96
C SER A 69 7.35 -2.62 -0.01
N ARG A 70 7.56 -1.31 -0.03
CA ARG A 70 6.89 -0.35 0.88
C ARG A 70 5.54 0.08 0.32
N GLY A 71 4.57 0.35 1.19
CA GLY A 71 3.21 0.66 0.75
C GLY A 71 2.45 -0.57 0.26
N ALA A 72 1.26 -0.76 0.84
CA ALA A 72 0.31 -1.78 0.40
C ALA A 72 -0.77 -1.05 -0.40
N LEU A 73 -1.01 -1.53 -1.63
CA LEU A 73 -2.07 -1.08 -2.54
C LEU A 73 -1.74 0.24 -3.27
N GLY A 74 -2.00 0.28 -4.58
CA GLY A 74 -1.90 1.49 -5.43
C GLY A 74 -2.88 2.62 -5.06
N ASN A 75 -3.32 2.64 -3.80
CA ASN A 75 -4.19 3.62 -3.15
C ASN A 75 -3.39 4.75 -2.48
N GLY A 76 -2.07 4.62 -2.29
CA GLY A 76 -1.27 5.66 -1.63
C GLY A 76 -1.42 7.05 -2.29
N LEU A 77 -1.43 7.09 -3.62
CA LEU A 77 -1.70 8.36 -4.34
C LEU A 77 -3.15 8.83 -4.21
N ARG A 78 -4.13 7.94 -4.03
CA ARG A 78 -5.53 8.34 -3.74
C ARG A 78 -5.64 8.98 -2.35
N VAL A 79 -4.88 8.47 -1.38
CA VAL A 79 -4.78 9.05 -0.03
C VAL A 79 -4.15 10.44 -0.09
N VAL A 80 -3.06 10.59 -0.85
CA VAL A 80 -2.41 11.90 -1.09
C VAL A 80 -3.40 12.87 -1.73
N THR A 81 -4.08 12.47 -2.81
CA THR A 81 -5.09 13.31 -3.46
C THR A 81 -6.22 13.69 -2.51
N GLY A 82 -6.79 12.73 -1.78
CA GLY A 82 -7.87 12.99 -0.82
C GLY A 82 -7.44 13.96 0.29
N ALA A 83 -6.21 13.85 0.77
CA ALA A 83 -5.63 14.79 1.73
C ALA A 83 -5.55 16.21 1.15
N VAL A 84 -5.03 16.36 -0.08
CA VAL A 84 -4.93 17.67 -0.74
C VAL A 84 -6.31 18.29 -0.94
N ILE A 85 -7.29 17.53 -1.44
CA ILE A 85 -8.68 17.99 -1.61
C ILE A 85 -9.27 18.43 -0.26
N SER A 86 -9.22 17.57 0.76
CA SER A 86 -9.85 17.80 2.06
C SER A 86 -9.25 19.00 2.84
N THR A 87 -8.06 19.44 2.46
CA THR A 87 -7.33 20.53 3.12
C THR A 87 -7.36 21.84 2.33
N GLY A 88 -7.95 21.83 1.12
CA GLY A 88 -7.95 22.97 0.21
C GLY A 88 -6.56 23.27 -0.37
N GLY A 89 -5.74 22.24 -0.49
CA GLY A 89 -4.35 22.33 -0.93
C GLY A 89 -4.16 22.30 -2.44
N ASN A 90 -2.91 22.16 -2.87
CA ASN A 90 -2.55 21.95 -4.27
C ASN A 90 -1.40 20.95 -4.40
N LEU A 91 -1.27 20.38 -5.60
CA LEU A 91 -0.29 19.34 -5.92
C LEU A 91 0.34 19.62 -7.29
N LEU A 92 1.66 19.67 -7.31
CA LEU A 92 2.46 19.76 -8.54
C LEU A 92 3.25 18.47 -8.75
N VAL A 93 3.29 17.99 -9.99
CA VAL A 93 4.11 16.85 -10.40
C VAL A 93 5.07 17.30 -11.48
N SER A 94 6.38 17.23 -11.21
CA SER A 94 7.41 17.36 -12.23
C SER A 94 7.94 16.00 -12.65
N THR A 95 7.93 15.73 -13.95
CA THR A 95 8.36 14.47 -14.59
C THR A 95 8.58 14.71 -16.08
N TYR A 96 9.45 13.94 -16.75
CA TYR A 96 9.72 14.07 -18.20
C TYR A 96 9.89 15.53 -18.68
N GLN A 97 10.74 16.25 -17.96
CA GLN A 97 11.09 17.64 -18.20
C GLN A 97 9.96 18.68 -18.09
N LYS A 98 8.81 18.31 -17.51
CA LYS A 98 7.64 19.18 -17.40
C LYS A 98 7.08 19.16 -15.99
N THR A 99 6.50 20.27 -15.58
CA THR A 99 5.75 20.41 -14.33
C THR A 99 4.28 20.58 -14.66
N TYR A 100 3.45 19.78 -14.01
CA TYR A 100 2.01 19.78 -14.14
C TYR A 100 1.37 20.17 -12.81
N ALA A 101 0.45 21.13 -12.85
CA ALA A 101 -0.48 21.38 -11.76
C ALA A 101 -1.69 20.47 -11.91
N LEU A 102 -2.09 19.80 -10.83
CA LEU A 102 -3.26 18.94 -10.83
C LEU A 102 -4.48 19.69 -10.31
N THR A 103 -5.61 19.50 -11.00
CA THR A 103 -6.94 19.95 -10.58
C THR A 103 -7.79 18.72 -10.33
N PHE A 104 -8.42 18.66 -9.16
CA PHE A 104 -9.29 17.56 -8.76
C PHE A 104 -10.75 17.94 -8.98
N ASN A 105 -11.47 17.13 -9.73
CA ASN A 105 -12.84 17.39 -10.12
C ASN A 105 -13.83 16.75 -9.12
N GLU A 106 -15.06 17.26 -9.09
CA GLU A 106 -16.11 16.78 -8.18
C GLU A 106 -16.51 15.31 -8.46
N ASP A 107 -16.38 14.86 -9.71
CA ASP A 107 -16.63 13.47 -10.11
C ASP A 107 -15.54 12.49 -9.63
N GLY A 108 -14.50 13.00 -8.96
CA GLY A 108 -13.36 12.24 -8.45
C GLY A 108 -12.25 11.98 -9.47
N THR A 109 -12.37 12.52 -10.68
CA THR A 109 -11.29 12.52 -11.68
C THR A 109 -10.27 13.61 -11.40
N THR A 110 -9.10 13.52 -12.04
CA THR A 110 -8.04 14.53 -11.99
C THR A 110 -7.71 14.99 -13.39
N THR A 111 -7.52 16.30 -13.56
CA THR A 111 -6.97 16.88 -14.78
C THR A 111 -5.59 17.48 -14.50
N LYS A 112 -4.69 17.41 -15.48
CA LYS A 112 -3.36 18.02 -15.38
C LYS A 112 -3.24 19.21 -16.32
N ARG A 113 -2.57 20.26 -15.89
CA ARG A 113 -2.20 21.40 -16.73
C ARG A 113 -0.71 21.63 -16.67
N HIS A 114 -0.05 21.72 -17.82
CA HIS A 114 1.35 22.11 -17.87
C HIS A 114 1.52 23.55 -17.35
N VAL A 115 2.47 23.76 -16.44
CA VAL A 115 2.72 25.07 -15.81
C VAL A 115 4.15 25.58 -15.94
N ALA A 116 5.13 24.70 -16.13
CA ALA A 116 6.53 25.08 -16.29
C ALA A 116 7.36 23.91 -16.84
N ASP A 117 8.44 24.22 -17.54
CA ASP A 117 9.48 23.23 -17.85
C ASP A 117 10.28 22.89 -16.59
N TRP A 118 10.85 21.70 -16.55
CA TRP A 118 11.66 21.20 -15.44
C TRP A 118 12.88 20.47 -15.96
N ASN A 119 14.06 20.67 -15.37
CA ASN A 119 15.31 20.06 -15.84
C ASN A 119 15.84 18.97 -14.90
N GLY A 120 15.02 18.52 -13.94
CA GLY A 120 15.41 17.45 -13.01
C GLY A 120 15.23 16.05 -13.61
N LEU A 121 15.80 15.07 -12.92
CA LEU A 121 15.64 13.64 -13.22
C LEU A 121 14.53 13.05 -12.36
N GLY A 122 13.91 11.96 -12.83
CA GLY A 122 12.90 11.21 -12.09
C GLY A 122 11.58 11.95 -11.89
N THR A 123 11.02 11.83 -10.69
CA THR A 123 9.77 12.50 -10.30
C THR A 123 10.00 13.44 -9.14
N LYS A 124 9.43 14.64 -9.20
CA LYS A 124 9.28 15.55 -8.06
C LYS A 124 7.81 15.81 -7.82
N ILE A 125 7.34 15.57 -6.59
CA ILE A 125 5.99 15.89 -6.15
C ILE A 125 6.09 17.00 -5.11
N GLU A 126 5.44 18.12 -5.39
CA GLU A 126 5.30 19.24 -4.47
C GLU A 126 3.87 19.27 -3.94
N ILE A 127 3.73 19.30 -2.62
CA ILE A 127 2.45 19.31 -1.92
C ILE A 127 2.33 20.60 -1.14
N ASN A 128 1.18 21.23 -1.24
CA ASN A 128 0.68 22.20 -0.27
C ASN A 128 -0.62 21.65 0.34
N LEU A 129 -0.70 21.59 1.67
CA LEU A 129 -1.89 21.09 2.39
C LEU A 129 -2.83 22.22 2.85
N GLY A 130 -2.91 23.30 2.08
CA GLY A 130 -3.88 24.38 2.24
C GLY A 130 -3.84 25.00 3.63
N SER A 131 -4.80 24.64 4.49
CA SER A 131 -4.93 25.16 5.85
C SER A 131 -4.09 24.43 6.92
N ILE A 132 -3.47 23.30 6.59
CA ILE A 132 -2.70 22.49 7.55
C ILE A 132 -1.23 22.92 7.57
N GLN A 133 -0.74 23.32 8.75
CA GLN A 133 0.68 23.53 8.98
C GLN A 133 1.42 22.19 9.09
N ILE A 134 2.61 22.16 8.49
CA ILE A 134 3.50 21.00 8.48
C ILE A 134 4.68 21.31 9.39
N THR A 135 4.93 20.46 10.36
CA THR A 135 6.08 20.58 11.26
C THR A 135 7.21 19.66 10.83
N GLU A 136 8.42 19.90 11.33
CA GLU A 136 9.55 18.98 11.12
C GLU A 136 9.27 17.58 11.68
N GLN A 137 8.42 17.48 12.71
CA GLN A 137 8.00 16.21 13.29
C GLN A 137 7.15 15.40 12.32
N ASP A 138 6.42 16.05 11.42
CA ASP A 138 5.59 15.35 10.43
C ASP A 138 6.43 14.70 9.32
N LEU A 139 7.64 15.24 9.10
CA LEU A 139 8.63 14.68 8.17
C LEU A 139 9.44 13.53 8.80
N ALA A 140 9.36 13.34 10.12
CA ALA A 140 10.25 12.44 10.85
C ALA A 140 10.18 10.98 10.33
N TRP A 141 8.98 10.50 10.00
CA TRP A 141 8.77 9.15 9.48
C TRP A 141 9.38 8.97 8.08
N GLY A 142 9.16 9.93 7.18
CA GLY A 142 9.77 9.93 5.85
C GLY A 142 11.30 9.99 5.93
N LYS A 143 11.85 10.88 6.78
CA LYS A 143 13.30 10.98 7.01
C LYS A 143 13.89 9.68 7.57
N ALA A 144 13.17 9.00 8.47
CA ALA A 144 13.59 7.71 8.99
C ALA A 144 13.59 6.63 7.89
N ALA A 145 12.57 6.58 7.05
CA ALA A 145 12.49 5.65 5.92
C ALA A 145 13.66 5.86 4.94
N ILE A 146 13.98 7.10 4.59
CA ILE A 146 15.12 7.46 3.73
C ILE A 146 16.45 7.00 4.35
N ARG A 147 16.66 7.25 5.66
CA ARG A 147 17.86 6.78 6.36
C ARG A 147 17.99 5.25 6.34
N MET A 148 16.89 4.53 6.55
CA MET A 148 16.87 3.05 6.48
C MET A 148 17.14 2.55 5.06
N ALA A 149 16.67 3.25 4.03
CA ALA A 149 16.93 2.90 2.64
C ALA A 149 18.40 3.07 2.25
N ASN A 150 19.07 4.11 2.79
CA ASN A 150 20.46 4.47 2.52
C ASN A 150 21.51 3.65 3.30
N VAL A 151 21.11 2.62 4.06
CA VAL A 151 22.05 1.77 4.77
C VAL A 151 22.96 1.04 3.77
N SER A 152 24.28 1.20 3.94
CA SER A 152 25.28 0.48 3.17
C SER A 152 25.02 -1.03 3.29
N HIS A 153 24.77 -1.67 2.15
CA HIS A 153 24.36 -3.09 1.98
C HIS A 153 22.85 -3.37 1.89
N ASN A 154 21.99 -2.35 1.78
CA ASN A 154 20.59 -2.58 1.42
C ASN A 154 20.48 -3.17 0.00
N LYS A 155 20.21 -4.48 -0.08
CA LYS A 155 19.84 -5.14 -1.33
C LYS A 155 18.32 -5.21 -1.39
N SER A 156 17.71 -4.50 -2.35
CA SER A 156 16.30 -4.69 -2.68
C SER A 156 16.06 -6.15 -3.07
N PHE A 157 14.97 -6.72 -2.55
CA PHE A 157 14.59 -8.09 -2.89
C PHE A 157 14.25 -8.17 -4.39
N LYS A 158 14.97 -9.03 -5.12
CA LYS A 158 14.75 -9.28 -6.56
C LYS A 158 14.08 -10.62 -6.86
N GLY A 159 13.55 -11.28 -5.82
CA GLY A 159 12.98 -12.62 -5.93
C GLY A 159 11.49 -12.62 -6.31
N LYS A 160 10.98 -13.83 -6.52
CA LYS A 160 9.55 -14.13 -6.62
C LYS A 160 8.89 -14.14 -5.24
N THR A 161 7.56 -14.09 -5.20
CA THR A 161 6.83 -14.15 -3.93
C THR A 161 6.99 -15.51 -3.23
N SER A 162 6.85 -15.56 -1.92
CA SER A 162 6.93 -16.80 -1.13
C SER A 162 5.55 -17.26 -0.68
N PRO A 163 5.20 -18.56 -0.83
CA PRO A 163 3.92 -19.07 -0.36
C PRO A 163 3.80 -19.02 1.18
N PHE A 164 4.92 -18.92 1.90
CA PHE A 164 4.96 -18.73 3.35
C PHE A 164 4.56 -17.32 3.80
N TRP A 165 4.41 -16.38 2.88
CA TRP A 165 3.96 -15.03 3.21
C TRP A 165 2.45 -14.88 3.21
N TYR A 166 1.68 -15.91 2.88
CA TYR A 166 0.23 -15.86 2.79
C TYR A 166 -0.40 -16.72 3.88
N THR A 167 -1.50 -16.23 4.44
CA THR A 167 -2.49 -17.09 5.12
C THR A 167 -3.40 -17.72 4.08
N SER A 168 -4.19 -18.72 4.46
CA SER A 168 -5.14 -19.36 3.54
C SER A 168 -6.17 -18.37 2.99
N GLU A 169 -6.65 -17.45 3.83
CA GLU A 169 -7.58 -16.36 3.46
C GLU A 169 -6.94 -15.41 2.46
N ALA A 170 -5.73 -14.94 2.74
CA ALA A 170 -5.03 -14.03 1.83
C ALA A 170 -4.71 -14.66 0.48
N PHE A 171 -4.37 -15.96 0.46
CA PHE A 171 -4.10 -16.67 -0.78
C PHE A 171 -5.37 -16.94 -1.58
N TYR A 172 -6.50 -17.22 -0.92
CA TYR A 172 -7.80 -17.33 -1.58
C TYR A 172 -8.18 -16.06 -2.33
N GLU A 173 -7.93 -14.88 -1.74
CA GLU A 173 -8.14 -13.60 -2.43
C GLU A 173 -7.22 -13.42 -3.64
N VAL A 174 -5.96 -13.88 -3.57
CA VAL A 174 -5.04 -13.87 -4.72
C VAL A 174 -5.60 -14.72 -5.86
N CYS A 175 -6.07 -15.93 -5.54
CA CYS A 175 -6.66 -16.83 -6.53
C CYS A 175 -7.91 -16.23 -7.20
N ASN A 176 -8.81 -15.63 -6.42
CA ASN A 176 -10.02 -14.99 -6.93
C ASN A 176 -9.71 -13.80 -7.85
N ALA A 177 -8.69 -13.02 -7.52
CA ALA A 177 -8.34 -11.84 -8.29
C ALA A 177 -7.50 -12.14 -9.53
N ALA A 178 -6.69 -13.21 -9.52
CA ALA A 178 -5.76 -13.51 -10.60
C ALA A 178 -6.46 -14.04 -11.86
N GLN A 179 -7.47 -14.91 -11.72
CA GLN A 179 -8.25 -15.48 -12.84
C GLN A 179 -7.40 -16.10 -13.97
N ILE A 180 -6.29 -16.73 -13.59
CA ILE A 180 -5.36 -17.44 -14.49
C ILE A 180 -5.27 -18.92 -14.14
N ASP A 181 -4.71 -19.73 -15.02
CA ASP A 181 -4.44 -21.14 -14.76
C ASP A 181 -3.44 -21.36 -13.61
N LEU A 182 -3.53 -22.52 -12.96
CA LEU A 182 -2.79 -22.80 -11.72
C LEU A 182 -1.27 -22.86 -11.92
N ILE A 183 -0.80 -23.28 -13.09
CA ILE A 183 0.63 -23.39 -13.40
C ILE A 183 1.24 -22.00 -13.65
N SER A 184 0.54 -21.14 -14.38
CA SER A 184 0.89 -19.74 -14.55
C SER A 184 0.87 -19.00 -13.22
N LEU A 185 -0.13 -19.25 -12.36
CA LEU A 185 -0.16 -18.69 -11.00
C LEU A 185 1.05 -19.16 -10.18
N ALA A 186 1.34 -20.46 -10.19
CA ALA A 186 2.47 -21.05 -9.48
C ALA A 186 3.81 -20.48 -9.96
N ALA A 187 3.94 -20.09 -11.24
CA ALA A 187 5.14 -19.49 -11.78
C ALA A 187 5.49 -18.13 -11.14
N TYR A 188 4.57 -17.44 -10.45
CA TYR A 188 4.87 -16.23 -9.68
C TYR A 188 5.56 -16.50 -8.33
N PHE A 189 5.55 -17.75 -7.87
CA PHE A 189 6.15 -18.16 -6.61
C PHE A 189 7.58 -18.66 -6.81
N HIS A 190 8.39 -18.52 -5.77
CA HIS A 190 9.75 -19.06 -5.78
C HIS A 190 9.73 -20.58 -6.02
N LYS A 191 10.79 -21.13 -6.65
CA LYS A 191 11.04 -22.58 -6.79
C LYS A 191 9.87 -23.47 -7.26
N THR A 192 8.96 -22.97 -8.09
CA THR A 192 7.98 -23.84 -8.77
C THR A 192 8.69 -24.67 -9.84
N ASP A 193 9.05 -25.89 -9.48
CA ASP A 193 9.74 -26.85 -10.34
C ASP A 193 8.77 -27.89 -10.95
N LYS A 194 9.30 -28.82 -11.75
CA LYS A 194 8.50 -29.88 -12.39
C LYS A 194 7.76 -30.74 -11.36
N SER A 195 8.34 -31.01 -10.19
CA SER A 195 7.70 -31.79 -9.14
C SER A 195 6.46 -31.08 -8.59
N THR A 196 6.58 -29.77 -8.36
CA THR A 196 5.48 -28.94 -7.88
C THR A 196 4.36 -28.87 -8.93
N GLN A 197 4.72 -28.70 -10.20
CA GLN A 197 3.76 -28.68 -11.32
C GLN A 197 3.00 -30.01 -11.42
N SER A 198 3.71 -31.15 -11.35
CA SER A 198 3.06 -32.47 -11.40
C SER A 198 2.13 -32.72 -10.21
N HIS A 199 2.44 -32.20 -9.02
CA HIS A 199 1.52 -32.29 -7.88
C HIS A 199 0.26 -31.43 -8.07
N ILE A 200 0.39 -30.24 -8.69
CA ILE A 200 -0.76 -29.41 -9.04
C ILE A 200 -1.63 -30.15 -10.06
N GLU A 201 -1.04 -30.61 -11.17
CA GLU A 201 -1.75 -31.32 -12.24
C GLU A 201 -2.43 -32.60 -11.73
N SER A 202 -1.77 -33.36 -10.85
CA SER A 202 -2.34 -34.60 -10.29
C SER A 202 -3.47 -34.36 -9.30
N PHE A 203 -3.56 -33.18 -8.67
CA PHE A 203 -4.63 -32.88 -7.71
C PHE A 203 -5.81 -32.15 -8.37
N PHE A 204 -5.53 -31.38 -9.43
CA PHE A 204 -6.49 -30.54 -10.13
C PHE A 204 -6.68 -31.04 -11.56
N ASP A 205 -7.36 -32.18 -11.72
CA ASP A 205 -7.54 -32.93 -12.98
C ASP A 205 -8.01 -32.09 -14.19
N ALA A 206 -8.77 -31.01 -13.97
CA ALA A 206 -9.38 -30.20 -15.02
C ALA A 206 -8.63 -28.88 -15.34
N ASN A 207 -7.46 -28.63 -14.73
CA ASN A 207 -6.74 -27.35 -14.83
C ASN A 207 -7.67 -26.12 -14.70
N PRO A 208 -8.45 -26.01 -13.60
CA PRO A 208 -9.38 -24.91 -13.42
C PRO A 208 -8.63 -23.57 -13.36
N LEU A 209 -9.36 -22.48 -13.65
CA LEU A 209 -8.84 -21.16 -13.34
C LEU A 209 -8.76 -20.98 -11.82
N SER A 210 -7.81 -20.16 -11.39
CA SER A 210 -7.55 -19.91 -9.97
C SER A 210 -8.78 -19.40 -9.19
N ASN A 211 -9.67 -18.64 -9.82
CA ASN A 211 -10.90 -18.13 -9.21
C ASN A 211 -12.05 -19.14 -9.17
N GLU A 212 -11.90 -20.31 -9.79
CA GLU A 212 -12.89 -21.40 -9.77
C GLU A 212 -12.67 -22.34 -8.59
N LEU A 213 -11.54 -22.21 -7.89
CA LEU A 213 -11.22 -23.02 -6.72
C LEU A 213 -12.05 -22.59 -5.50
N SER A 214 -12.59 -23.56 -4.78
CA SER A 214 -13.12 -23.34 -3.42
C SER A 214 -12.00 -22.96 -2.44
N PHE A 215 -12.38 -22.42 -1.28
CA PHE A 215 -11.42 -22.09 -0.21
C PHE A 215 -10.56 -23.28 0.24
N GLU A 216 -11.12 -24.48 0.35
CA GLU A 216 -10.34 -25.67 0.72
C GLU A 216 -9.38 -26.11 -0.38
N GLN A 217 -9.79 -25.94 -1.64
CA GLN A 217 -8.92 -26.20 -2.80
C GLN A 217 -7.78 -25.19 -2.89
N THR A 218 -8.00 -23.90 -2.64
CA THR A 218 -6.90 -22.92 -2.61
C THR A 218 -5.95 -23.16 -1.45
N LYS A 219 -6.45 -23.62 -0.30
CA LYS A 219 -5.61 -24.05 0.82
C LYS A 219 -4.72 -25.24 0.44
N HIS A 220 -5.26 -26.25 -0.25
CA HIS A 220 -4.46 -27.37 -0.75
C HIS A 220 -3.41 -26.91 -1.77
N LEU A 221 -3.78 -26.02 -2.70
CA LEU A 221 -2.83 -25.42 -3.63
C LEU A 221 -1.71 -24.68 -2.89
N LEU A 222 -2.04 -23.91 -1.85
CA LEU A 222 -1.05 -23.22 -1.02
C LEU A 222 -0.09 -24.20 -0.33
N ASP A 223 -0.60 -25.33 0.17
CA ASP A 223 0.19 -26.36 0.82
C ASP A 223 1.10 -27.09 -0.18
N ILE A 224 0.63 -27.36 -1.40
CA ILE A 224 1.47 -27.85 -2.51
C ILE A 224 2.61 -26.86 -2.78
N LEU A 225 2.29 -25.57 -2.94
CA LEU A 225 3.30 -24.53 -3.17
C LEU A 225 4.32 -24.45 -2.03
N ARG A 226 3.88 -24.55 -0.77
CA ARG A 226 4.76 -24.57 0.41
C ARG A 226 5.66 -25.80 0.44
N SER A 227 5.13 -26.98 0.08
CA SER A 227 5.91 -28.22 0.05
C SER A 227 7.07 -28.18 -0.95
N GLY A 228 6.86 -27.53 -2.10
CA GLY A 228 7.91 -27.30 -3.11
C GLY A 228 8.86 -26.14 -2.78
N ASN A 229 8.63 -25.41 -1.69
CA ASN A 229 9.36 -24.18 -1.37
C ASN A 229 10.11 -24.23 -0.04
N SER A 230 11.20 -23.45 0.02
CA SER A 230 11.90 -23.13 1.26
C SER A 230 11.55 -21.71 1.71
N HIS A 231 11.54 -21.46 3.03
CA HIS A 231 11.45 -20.10 3.55
C HIS A 231 12.52 -19.18 2.93
N VAL A 232 12.14 -17.94 2.63
CA VAL A 232 13.06 -16.93 2.10
C VAL A 232 14.10 -16.58 3.16
N LYS A 233 15.38 -16.62 2.79
CA LYS A 233 16.48 -16.32 3.71
C LYS A 233 16.45 -14.84 4.11
N ALA A 234 16.58 -14.54 5.39
CA ALA A 234 16.51 -13.17 5.91
C ALA A 234 17.48 -12.20 5.21
N ASN A 235 18.69 -12.66 4.86
CA ASN A 235 19.69 -11.85 4.15
C ASN A 235 19.31 -11.45 2.71
N SER A 236 18.24 -12.03 2.15
CA SER A 236 17.72 -11.66 0.84
C SER A 236 16.64 -10.57 0.89
N LEU A 237 16.09 -10.27 2.07
CA LEU A 237 14.98 -9.32 2.28
C LEU A 237 15.41 -7.85 2.42
N GLY A 238 16.72 -7.57 2.36
CA GLY A 238 17.28 -6.26 2.71
C GLY A 238 17.52 -6.11 4.21
N GLN A 239 18.26 -5.07 4.60
CA GLN A 239 18.61 -4.80 6.01
C GLN A 239 18.33 -3.33 6.34
N ALA A 240 17.70 -3.07 7.48
CA ALA A 240 17.48 -1.71 8.01
C ALA A 240 18.69 -1.16 8.80
N GLY A 241 19.77 -1.95 8.93
CA GLY A 241 20.97 -1.61 9.68
C GLY A 241 20.72 -1.33 11.17
N ASN A 242 21.69 -0.67 11.81
CA ASN A 242 21.65 -0.33 13.24
C ASN A 242 20.61 0.76 13.58
N PHE A 243 19.96 1.37 12.60
CA PHE A 243 18.90 2.36 12.82
C PHE A 243 17.64 1.75 13.44
N ALA A 244 17.46 0.43 13.35
CA ALA A 244 16.38 -0.28 14.02
C ALA A 244 16.66 -0.52 15.53
N HIS A 245 17.90 -0.37 16.00
CA HIS A 245 18.32 -0.77 17.35
C HIS A 245 17.94 0.21 18.50
N GLY A 246 16.96 1.08 18.28
CA GLY A 246 16.27 1.85 19.34
C GLY A 246 14.77 1.61 19.40
N GLY A 247 14.18 0.91 18.43
CA GLY A 247 12.77 0.55 18.39
C GLY A 247 12.62 -0.94 18.54
N SER A 248 12.23 -1.41 19.72
CA SER A 248 11.89 -2.82 19.91
C SER A 248 10.81 -3.22 18.90
N TYR A 249 11.01 -4.31 18.15
CA TYR A 249 9.91 -4.97 17.47
C TYR A 249 9.01 -5.58 18.54
N LYS A 250 7.98 -4.85 18.96
CA LYS A 250 6.99 -5.34 19.92
C LYS A 250 5.77 -5.81 19.15
N LYS A 251 5.54 -7.13 19.15
CA LYS A 251 4.22 -7.67 18.81
C LYS A 251 3.25 -7.24 19.91
N LEU A 252 2.53 -6.15 19.70
CA LEU A 252 1.46 -5.72 20.58
C LEU A 252 0.20 -6.53 20.24
N THR A 253 -0.05 -7.56 21.05
CA THR A 253 -1.39 -8.14 21.19
C THR A 253 -2.07 -7.46 22.37
N GLY A 254 -2.88 -6.43 22.10
CA GLY A 254 -3.67 -5.74 23.11
C GLY A 254 -5.12 -6.22 23.08
N SER A 255 -5.68 -6.55 24.26
CA SER A 255 -7.13 -6.67 24.46
C SER A 255 -7.69 -5.30 24.82
N PHE A 256 -8.61 -4.76 24.00
CA PHE A 256 -9.22 -3.42 24.17
C PHE A 256 -10.36 -3.41 25.22
N ALA A 257 -10.08 -3.81 26.46
CA ALA A 257 -11.09 -3.85 27.53
C ALA A 257 -11.71 -2.46 27.79
N SER A 258 -10.90 -1.40 27.77
CA SER A 258 -11.33 -0.03 28.00
C SER A 258 -12.34 0.53 26.98
N LEU A 259 -12.33 0.04 25.73
CA LEU A 259 -13.26 0.48 24.69
C LEU A 259 -14.63 -0.22 24.79
N LYS A 260 -14.66 -1.42 25.40
CA LYS A 260 -15.90 -2.11 25.76
C LYS A 260 -16.58 -1.45 26.96
N ASP A 261 -15.79 -1.03 27.96
CA ASP A 261 -16.31 -0.43 29.19
C ASP A 261 -17.05 0.90 28.95
N VAL A 262 -16.66 1.64 27.91
CA VAL A 262 -17.34 2.89 27.51
C VAL A 262 -18.40 2.69 26.43
N LYS A 263 -18.72 1.43 26.07
CA LYS A 263 -19.64 1.05 25.00
C LYS A 263 -19.37 1.79 23.69
N PHE A 264 -18.09 1.98 23.36
CA PHE A 264 -17.68 2.73 22.17
C PHE A 264 -18.27 2.13 20.87
N PRO A 265 -18.28 0.78 20.69
CA PRO A 265 -18.93 0.14 19.54
C PRO A 265 -20.41 0.47 19.39
N GLU A 266 -21.17 0.47 20.49
CA GLU A 266 -22.61 0.70 20.47
C GLU A 266 -22.96 2.19 20.40
N ARG A 267 -22.08 3.04 20.93
CA ARG A 267 -22.26 4.50 20.94
C ARG A 267 -21.87 5.16 19.62
N TYR A 268 -20.99 4.51 18.86
CA TYR A 268 -20.45 5.03 17.61
C TYR A 268 -20.59 4.03 16.45
N ASP A 269 -21.45 3.03 16.63
CA ASP A 269 -21.78 1.93 15.70
C ASP A 269 -20.57 1.42 14.90
N CYS A 270 -19.54 0.96 15.63
CA CYS A 270 -18.26 0.58 15.03
C CYS A 270 -17.72 -0.74 15.59
N ALA A 271 -17.13 -1.58 14.74
CA ALA A 271 -16.49 -2.83 15.16
C ALA A 271 -14.99 -2.65 15.43
N LEU A 272 -14.50 -3.28 16.51
CA LEU A 272 -13.07 -3.24 16.88
C LEU A 272 -12.29 -4.38 16.20
N ILE A 273 -11.21 -4.00 15.51
CA ILE A 273 -10.39 -4.86 14.65
C ILE A 273 -9.04 -5.16 15.32
N THR A 274 -8.61 -6.43 15.35
CA THR A 274 -7.29 -6.84 15.90
C THR A 274 -6.41 -7.56 14.86
N SER A 275 -5.11 -7.67 15.15
CA SER A 275 -4.04 -8.16 14.27
C SER A 275 -4.08 -9.65 13.85
N LYS A 276 -5.19 -10.36 14.10
CA LYS A 276 -5.43 -11.71 13.55
C LYS A 276 -6.09 -11.70 12.16
N GLY A 277 -6.19 -10.53 11.54
CA GLY A 277 -6.56 -10.37 10.14
C GLY A 277 -7.93 -9.72 9.94
N PHE A 278 -8.07 -9.06 8.79
CA PHE A 278 -9.32 -8.69 8.13
C PHE A 278 -9.14 -8.98 6.65
N ALA A 279 -10.00 -9.82 6.11
CA ALA A 279 -10.14 -10.02 4.68
C ALA A 279 -11.47 -10.74 4.48
N ASN A 280 -12.62 -10.04 4.46
CA ASN A 280 -13.88 -10.74 4.26
C ASN A 280 -15.04 -9.81 3.84
N ARG A 281 -15.78 -10.33 2.85
CA ARG A 281 -17.23 -10.30 2.54
C ARG A 281 -18.13 -9.24 3.19
N ALA A 282 -17.96 -8.84 4.45
CA ALA A 282 -18.73 -7.77 5.09
C ALA A 282 -18.67 -6.42 4.34
N VAL A 283 -17.53 -6.07 3.72
CA VAL A 283 -17.41 -4.86 2.89
C VAL A 283 -18.18 -5.00 1.57
N LYS A 284 -18.23 -6.22 1.01
CA LYS A 284 -19.01 -6.51 -0.20
C LYS A 284 -20.51 -6.53 0.11
N ASP A 285 -20.92 -7.13 1.23
CA ASP A 285 -22.32 -7.14 1.69
C ASP A 285 -22.83 -5.71 1.95
N VAL A 286 -21.96 -4.79 2.43
CA VAL A 286 -22.27 -3.36 2.55
C VAL A 286 -22.39 -2.67 1.19
N PHE A 287 -21.56 -3.00 0.20
CA PHE A 287 -21.70 -2.48 -1.17
C PHE A 287 -22.94 -3.03 -1.90
N ASP A 288 -23.29 -4.29 -1.65
CA ASP A 288 -24.51 -4.92 -2.18
C ASP A 288 -25.77 -4.28 -1.53
N LEU A 289 -25.74 -3.98 -0.21
CA LEU A 289 -26.80 -3.24 0.51
C LEU A 289 -26.96 -1.77 0.09
N LEU A 290 -25.85 -1.10 -0.29
CA LEU A 290 -25.82 0.26 -0.84
C LEU A 290 -26.44 0.37 -2.24
N GLY A 291 -26.56 -0.75 -2.97
CA GLY A 291 -27.22 -0.80 -4.28
C GLY A 291 -28.74 -1.05 -4.20
N GLU A 292 -29.23 -1.51 -3.05
CA GLU A 292 -30.63 -1.93 -2.85
C GLU A 292 -31.42 -1.01 -1.91
N THR A 293 -30.78 0.01 -1.31
CA THR A 293 -31.40 0.92 -0.33
C THR A 293 -30.96 2.37 -0.53
N ASP A 294 -31.83 3.34 -0.18
CA ASP A 294 -31.56 4.79 -0.26
C ASP A 294 -31.04 5.40 1.07
N GLU A 295 -30.45 4.58 1.97
CA GLU A 295 -29.90 5.09 3.23
C GLU A 295 -28.51 5.74 3.06
N GLU A 296 -28.30 6.89 3.70
CA GLU A 296 -27.04 7.66 3.61
C GLU A 296 -25.96 7.05 4.52
N ILE A 297 -24.89 6.49 3.93
CA ILE A 297 -23.81 5.80 4.66
C ILE A 297 -22.51 6.62 4.63
N THR A 298 -21.89 6.81 5.81
CA THR A 298 -20.60 7.52 5.97
C THR A 298 -19.49 6.56 6.43
N PHE A 299 -18.33 6.60 5.75
CA PHE A 299 -17.18 5.72 6.01
C PHE A 299 -16.09 6.39 6.88
N PHE A 300 -15.48 5.65 7.82
CA PHE A 300 -14.24 6.07 8.50
C PHE A 300 -13.18 4.97 8.49
N CYS A 301 -11.98 5.30 7.98
CA CYS A 301 -10.79 4.45 8.03
C CYS A 301 -9.87 4.89 9.19
N VAL A 302 -9.30 3.93 9.92
CA VAL A 302 -8.31 4.15 10.99
C VAL A 302 -7.05 3.33 10.69
N HIS A 303 -5.90 3.99 10.59
CA HIS A 303 -4.58 3.34 10.62
C HIS A 303 -3.83 3.80 11.89
N ASP A 304 -3.34 2.81 12.64
CA ASP A 304 -2.64 2.99 13.92
C ASP A 304 -1.11 2.91 13.73
N ALA A 305 -0.40 3.89 14.30
CA ALA A 305 1.02 3.84 14.62
C ALA A 305 1.29 4.87 15.72
N LEU A 306 1.00 4.51 16.97
CA LEU A 306 1.47 5.22 18.15
C LEU A 306 2.96 4.93 18.42
N GLN A 307 3.68 5.98 18.82
CA GLN A 307 5.05 5.96 19.31
C GLN A 307 5.08 5.28 20.70
N PRO A 308 6.02 4.37 21.02
CA PRO A 308 6.23 3.97 22.42
C PRO A 308 6.93 5.12 23.16
N GLY A 309 6.34 5.51 24.30
CA GLY A 309 6.69 6.66 25.14
C GLY A 309 8.15 7.08 25.18
N GLN A 310 8.42 8.31 24.77
CA GLN A 310 8.56 9.51 25.61
C GLN A 310 8.47 10.75 24.70
#